data_AF-A0A0D1L9G7-F1
#
_entry.id   AF-A0A0D1L9G7-F1
#
_cell.length_a   1.000
_cell.length_b   1.000
_cell.length_c   1.000
_cell.angle_alpha   90.00
_cell.angle_beta   90.00
_cell.angle_gamma   90.00
#
_symmetry.space_group_name_H-M   'P 1'
#
loop_
_entity.id
_entity.type
_entity.pdbx_description
1 polymer ?
#
loop_
_entity_poly.entity_id
_entity_poly.type
_entity_poly.pdbx_seq_one_letter_code
_entity_poly.pdbx_strand_id
1 'polypeptide(L)'
;MTCFLVRDLLPLYLEGGCKRETEHVIEEHLKMCSSCRDMYDTMAEPFELESEQAVEEAYLPEEELRFKQRYYGLLIMKAACWFGAAVAMMLIIKLLI
;
A
#
# COMPACT_ATOMS: atom_id res chain seq x y z
N MET A 1 16.97 -10.78 16.56
CA MET A 1 15.64 -10.54 15.96
C MET A 1 15.00 -11.84 15.50
N THR A 2 13.68 -11.86 15.27
CA THR A 2 12.92 -13.06 14.89
C THR A 2 12.90 -13.29 13.38
N CYS A 3 12.94 -14.54 12.93
CA CYS A 3 12.93 -14.89 11.51
C CYS A 3 11.72 -14.31 10.76
N PHE A 4 10.53 -14.31 11.38
CA PHE A 4 9.31 -13.77 10.77
C PHE A 4 9.49 -12.30 10.34
N LEU A 5 10.04 -11.47 11.22
CA LEU A 5 10.30 -10.06 10.91
C LEU A 5 11.30 -9.90 9.76
N VAL A 6 12.34 -10.73 9.71
CA VAL A 6 13.34 -10.70 8.63
C VAL A 6 12.72 -11.05 7.29
N ARG A 7 11.86 -12.08 7.28
CA ARG A 7 11.18 -12.55 6.06
C ARG A 7 10.21 -11.50 5.54
N ASP A 8 9.49 -10.80 6.41
CA ASP A 8 8.59 -9.71 6.03
C ASP A 8 9.34 -8.50 5.47
N LEU A 9 10.54 -8.21 5.99
CA LEU A 9 11.37 -7.08 5.56
C LEU A 9 12.29 -7.41 4.38
N LEU A 10 12.47 -8.69 4.04
CA LEU A 10 13.40 -9.15 3.00
C LEU A 10 13.11 -8.53 1.62
N PRO A 11 11.83 -8.41 1.17
CA PRO A 11 11.52 -7.73 -0.09
C PRO A 11 11.98 -6.27 -0.09
N LEU A 12 11.68 -5.53 0.98
CA LEU A 12 12.10 -4.13 1.13
C LEU A 12 13.63 -3.99 1.23
N TYR A 13 14.31 -4.98 1.80
CA TYR A 13 15.78 -5.02 1.87
C TYR A 13 16.40 -5.23 0.50
N LEU A 14 15.85 -6.12 -0.34
CA LEU A 14 16.29 -6.33 -1.72
C LEU A 14 16.10 -5.08 -2.59
N GLU A 15 15.02 -4.33 -2.35
CA GLU A 15 14.71 -3.08 -3.04
C GLU A 15 15.51 -1.86 -2.53
N GLY A 16 16.32 -2.02 -1.47
CA GLY A 16 17.06 -0.90 -0.86
C GLY A 16 16.18 0.12 -0.14
N GLY A 17 14.93 -0.23 0.18
CA GLY A 17 13.97 0.63 0.90
C GLY A 17 14.14 0.62 2.43
N CYS A 18 15.11 -0.13 2.95
CA CYS A 18 15.39 -0.20 4.37
C CYS A 18 16.25 0.97 4.86
N LYS A 19 16.08 1.35 6.13
CA LYS A 19 17.04 2.24 6.78
C LYS A 19 18.30 1.47 7.13
N ARG A 20 19.45 2.16 7.18
CA ARG A 20 20.76 1.58 7.50
C ARG A 20 20.78 0.77 8.79
N GLU A 21 20.07 1.21 9.83
CA GLU A 21 19.96 0.44 11.08
C GLU A 21 19.24 -0.90 10.88
N THR A 22 18.21 -0.92 10.03
CA THR A 22 17.44 -2.12 9.69
C THR A 22 18.26 -3.05 8.79
N GLU A 23 18.97 -2.52 7.81
CA GLU A 23 19.87 -3.29 6.93
C GLU A 23 20.92 -4.05 7.73
N HIS A 24 21.64 -3.36 8.64
CA HIS A 24 22.67 -3.99 9.46
C HIS A 24 22.11 -5.16 10.29
N VAL A 25 20.93 -4.97 10.87
CA VAL A 25 20.25 -6.01 11.62
C VAL A 25 19.93 -7.20 10.72
N ILE A 26 19.37 -6.97 9.53
CA ILE A 26 19.08 -8.02 8.52
C ILE A 26 20.34 -8.79 8.14
N GLU A 27 21.43 -8.10 7.81
CA GLU A 27 22.72 -8.72 7.51
C GLU A 27 23.24 -9.63 8.62
N GLU A 28 23.19 -9.18 9.88
CA GLU A 28 23.60 -9.98 11.03
C GLU A 28 22.79 -11.28 11.15
N HIS A 29 21.49 -11.23 10.88
CA HIS A 29 20.67 -12.43 10.94
C HIS A 29 20.87 -13.36 9.75
N LEU A 30 21.05 -12.83 8.54
CA LEU A 30 21.38 -13.66 7.37
C LEU A 30 22.70 -14.41 7.58
N LYS A 31 23.66 -13.85 8.34
CA LYS A 31 24.91 -14.53 8.75
C LYS A 31 24.68 -15.71 9.70
N MET A 32 23.66 -15.63 10.57
CA MET A 32 23.41 -16.64 11.61
C MET A 32 22.28 -17.63 11.31
N CYS A 33 21.39 -17.31 10.37
CA CYS A 33 20.21 -18.12 10.06
C CYS A 33 20.24 -18.61 8.61
N SER A 34 20.48 -19.92 8.42
CA SER A 34 20.46 -20.55 7.09
C SER A 34 19.10 -20.43 6.42
N SER A 35 18.00 -20.69 7.14
CA SER A 35 16.66 -20.64 6.57
C SER A 35 16.28 -19.27 5.98
N CYS A 36 16.73 -18.18 6.59
CA CYS A 36 16.47 -16.84 6.05
C CYS A 36 17.42 -16.50 4.90
N ARG A 37 18.63 -17.08 4.89
CA ARG A 37 19.56 -16.97 3.77
C ARG A 37 19.06 -17.68 2.53
N ASP A 38 18.57 -18.92 2.67
CA ASP A 38 18.01 -19.68 1.55
C ASP A 38 16.82 -18.93 0.90
N MET A 39 15.99 -18.30 1.73
CA MET A 39 14.88 -17.47 1.25
C MET A 39 15.35 -16.19 0.55
N TYR A 40 16.40 -15.55 1.07
CA TYR A 40 17.04 -14.41 0.42
C TYR A 40 17.59 -14.80 -0.95
N ASP A 41 18.33 -15.90 -1.04
CA ASP A 41 18.93 -16.37 -2.29
C ASP A 41 17.86 -16.72 -3.34
N THR A 42 16.75 -17.34 -2.91
CA THR A 42 15.60 -17.65 -3.78
C THR A 42 14.94 -16.38 -4.35
N MET A 43 14.89 -15.30 -3.57
CA MET A 43 14.30 -14.02 -3.98
C MET A 43 15.27 -13.13 -4.77
N ALA A 44 16.56 -13.27 -4.52
CA ALA A 44 17.63 -12.53 -5.20
C ALA A 44 17.97 -13.11 -6.58
N GLU A 45 17.46 -14.31 -6.92
CA GLU A 45 17.65 -14.92 -8.22
C GLU A 45 17.08 -13.98 -9.31
N PRO A 46 17.92 -13.47 -10.23
CA PRO A 46 17.44 -12.60 -11.28
C PRO A 46 16.45 -13.36 -12.15
N PHE A 47 15.23 -12.86 -12.23
CA PHE A 47 14.25 -13.36 -13.18
C PHE A 47 14.79 -13.07 -14.58
N GLU A 48 15.19 -14.10 -15.32
CA GLU A 48 15.52 -14.01 -16.75
C GLU A 48 14.23 -13.69 -17.52
N LEU A 49 13.77 -12.44 -17.42
CA LEU A 49 12.75 -11.90 -18.30
C LEU A 49 13.44 -11.53 -19.60
N GLU A 50 13.23 -12.34 -20.63
CA GLU A 50 13.40 -11.90 -22.02
C GLU A 50 12.40 -10.77 -22.30
N SER A 51 12.76 -9.55 -21.92
CA SER A 51 12.49 -8.29 -22.63
C SER A 51 12.85 -7.12 -21.71
N GLU A 52 13.79 -6.32 -22.20
CA GLU A 52 14.07 -4.98 -21.73
C GLU A 52 12.80 -4.13 -21.84
N GLN A 53 12.03 -4.07 -20.77
CA GLN A 53 11.13 -2.94 -20.53
C GLN A 53 11.56 -2.34 -19.21
N ALA A 54 12.11 -1.13 -19.31
CA ALA A 54 12.47 -0.30 -18.18
C ALA A 54 11.39 -0.41 -17.12
N VAL A 55 11.76 -0.98 -15.96
CA VAL A 55 10.93 -0.97 -14.77
C VAL A 55 10.95 0.47 -14.28
N GLU A 56 10.12 1.30 -14.91
CA GLU A 56 9.65 2.54 -14.35
C GLU A 56 9.03 2.15 -13.01
N GLU A 57 9.67 2.58 -11.93
CA GLU A 57 9.28 2.37 -10.55
C GLU A 57 7.80 2.72 -10.40
N ALA A 58 6.95 1.69 -10.52
CA ALA A 58 5.52 1.83 -10.51
C ALA A 58 5.11 2.07 -9.07
N TYR A 59 5.23 3.31 -8.62
CA TYR A 59 4.38 3.85 -7.55
C TYR A 59 2.94 3.62 -7.99
N LEU A 60 2.35 2.49 -7.58
CA LEU A 60 1.01 2.06 -7.98
C LEU A 60 -0.01 3.10 -7.52
N PRO A 61 -0.54 3.96 -8.41
CA PRO A 61 -1.53 4.97 -8.05
C PRO A 61 -2.87 4.30 -7.70
N GLU A 62 -3.02 3.02 -8.04
CA GLU A 62 -4.26 2.25 -7.98
C GLU A 62 -4.76 2.05 -6.54
N GLU A 63 -3.87 1.83 -5.58
CA GLU A 63 -4.26 1.62 -4.19
C GLU A 63 -4.72 2.93 -3.53
N GLU A 64 -3.99 4.03 -3.75
CA GLU A 64 -4.38 5.35 -3.27
C GLU A 64 -5.71 5.82 -3.89
N LEU A 65 -5.91 5.60 -5.19
CA LEU A 65 -7.15 5.97 -5.88
C LEU A 65 -8.34 5.18 -5.35
N ARG A 66 -8.18 3.87 -5.10
CA ARG A 66 -9.25 3.02 -4.54
C ARG A 66 -9.64 3.44 -3.12
N PHE A 67 -8.66 3.84 -2.30
CA PHE A 67 -8.91 4.37 -0.96
C PHE A 67 -9.64 5.72 -1.02
N LYS A 68 -9.16 6.66 -1.85
CA LYS A 68 -9.77 7.98 -2.05
C LYS A 68 -11.20 7.86 -2.58
N GLN A 69 -11.48 6.96 -3.51
CA GLN A 69 -12.82 6.73 -4.05
C GLN A 69 -13.82 6.26 -2.97
N ARG A 70 -13.43 5.31 -2.10
CA ARG A 70 -14.30 4.84 -1.00
C ARG A 70 -14.52 5.93 0.06
N TYR A 71 -13.47 6.65 0.44
CA TYR A 71 -13.54 7.70 1.45
C TYR A 71 -14.34 8.93 0.99
N TYR A 72 -13.98 9.52 -0.16
CA TYR A 72 -14.66 10.70 -0.70
C TYR A 72 -16.07 10.38 -1.24
N GLY A 73 -16.31 9.17 -1.75
CA GLY A 73 -17.64 8.74 -2.19
C GLY A 73 -18.68 8.77 -1.07
N LEU A 74 -18.33 8.26 0.12
CA LEU A 74 -19.21 8.29 1.29
C LEU A 74 -19.48 9.72 1.78
N LEU A 75 -18.47 10.59 1.74
CA LEU A 75 -18.58 12.00 2.12
C LEU A 75 -19.54 12.76 1.18
N ILE A 76 -19.36 12.60 -0.14
CA ILE A 76 -20.20 13.26 -1.16
C ILE A 76 -21.65 12.75 -1.08
N MET A 77 -21.85 11.43 -0.92
CA MET A 77 -23.19 10.87 -0.79
C MET A 77 -23.92 11.40 0.45
N LYS A 78 -23.24 11.47 1.60
CA LYS A 78 -23.81 12.07 2.81
C LYS A 78 -24.18 13.53 2.58
N ALA A 79 -23.27 14.33 2.00
CA ALA A 79 -23.52 15.74 1.72
C ALA A 79 -24.72 15.94 0.78
N ALA A 80 -24.84 15.12 -0.27
CA ALA A 80 -25.96 15.15 -1.21
C ALA A 80 -27.30 14.81 -0.52
N CYS A 81 -27.32 13.79 0.34
CA CYS A 81 -28.53 13.45 1.12
C CYS A 81 -28.97 14.59 2.05
N TRP A 82 -28.02 15.21 2.77
CA TRP A 82 -28.30 16.35 3.65
C TRP A 82 -28.83 17.55 2.87
N PHE A 83 -28.21 17.88 1.74
CA PHE A 83 -28.65 18.96 0.86
C PHE A 83 -30.04 18.70 0.29
N GLY A 84 -30.29 17.48 -0.21
CA GLY A 84 -31.60 17.07 -0.72
C GLY A 84 -32.70 17.15 0.34
N ALA A 85 -32.41 16.72 1.57
CA ALA A 85 -33.35 16.82 2.68
C ALA A 85 -33.71 18.27 3.02
N ALA A 86 -32.72 19.17 3.03
CA ALA A 86 -32.96 20.59 3.28
C ALA A 86 -33.85 21.24 2.19
N VAL A 87 -33.59 20.94 0.92
CA VAL A 87 -34.40 21.43 -0.20
C VAL A 87 -35.83 20.88 -0.11
N ALA A 88 -36.01 19.59 0.15
CA ALA A 88 -37.32 18.97 0.31
C ALA A 88 -38.11 19.62 1.46
N MET A 89 -37.45 19.83 2.62
CA MET A 89 -38.05 20.53 3.75
C MET A 89 -38.51 21.95 3.39
N MET A 90 -37.69 22.71 2.65
CA MET A 90 -38.09 24.05 2.18
C MET A 90 -39.30 24.03 1.25
N LEU A 91 -39.40 23.05 0.35
CA LEU A 91 -40.55 22.90 -0.55
C LEU A 91 -41.84 22.55 0.22
N ILE A 92 -41.74 21.67 1.22
CA ILE A 92 -42.89 21.29 2.06
C ILE A 92 -43.41 22.51 2.83
N ILE A 93 -42.52 23.31 3.43
CA ILE A 93 -42.91 24.53 4.14
C ILE A 93 -43.62 25.50 3.19
N LYS A 94 -43.12 25.66 1.96
CA LYS A 94 -43.75 26.51 0.95
C LYS A 94 -45.14 26.03 0.52
N LEU A 95 -45.40 24.72 0.53
CA LEU A 95 -46.71 24.16 0.17
C LEU A 95 -47.74 24.23 1.32
N LEU A 96 -47.27 24.40 2.55
CA LEU A 96 -48.10 24.52 3.76
C LEU A 96 -48.50 25.98 4.08
N ILE A 97 -47.84 26.95 3.45
CA ILE A 97 -48.10 28.40 3.56
C ILE A 97 -48.89 28.84 2.34
#